data_AF-A0A6P5AL91-F1
#
_entry.id   AF-A0A6P5AL91-F1
#
_cell.length_a   1.000
_cell.length_b   1.000
_cell.length_c   1.000
_cell.angle_alpha   90.00
_cell.angle_beta   90.00
_cell.angle_gamma   90.00
#
_symmetry.space_group_name_H-M   'P 1'
#
loop_
_entity.id
_entity.type
_entity.pdbx_description
1 polymer ?
#
loop_
_entity_poly.entity_id
_entity_poly.type
_entity_poly.pdbx_seq_one_letter_code
_entity_poly.pdbx_strand_id
1 'polypeptide(L)'
;MSHTELSTVVGEFRELDLIFKSGSDLDVVERGYARKLVHAISTQNEVLECEALKGLGDLYLHKAKMNKHKAEYFHKACSMYMELLRYYTSIEEKQVVQHRIRYAEKCTKLVHDQEVLKACVTNTGNTILAVSTTLHEVKKKSKFKGYGTMPLVQGYTNSLVKAIVEGNKRLEIESLKSLGDVYLEKGRVGKDETAFSKSAGLYRAALDRCEDSDGRETLRHRIKYAEKVKEQERKVRKCLSFSTI
;
A
#
# COMPACT_ATOMS: atom_id res chain seq x y z
N MET A 1 16.96 16.60 -3.14
CA MET A 1 17.14 15.17 -2.81
C MET A 1 18.60 14.94 -2.45
N SER A 2 18.90 14.23 -1.37
CA SER A 2 20.29 13.89 -1.06
C SER A 2 20.70 12.60 -1.80
N HIS A 3 21.96 12.51 -2.25
CA HIS A 3 22.47 11.31 -2.94
C HIS A 3 22.37 10.03 -2.08
N THR A 4 22.40 10.17 -0.75
CA THR A 4 22.34 9.07 0.22
C THR A 4 20.97 8.40 0.28
N GLU A 5 19.89 9.18 0.18
CA GLU A 5 18.52 8.66 0.19
C GLU A 5 18.23 7.84 -1.07
N LEU A 6 18.68 8.32 -2.24
CA LEU A 6 18.57 7.62 -3.51
C LEU A 6 19.33 6.28 -3.51
N SER A 7 20.56 6.26 -2.99
CA SER A 7 21.34 5.02 -2.89
C SER A 7 20.68 3.98 -1.98
N THR A 8 20.01 4.42 -0.92
CA THR A 8 19.30 3.55 0.01
C THR A 8 18.06 2.94 -0.66
N VAL A 9 17.27 3.77 -1.36
CA VAL A 9 16.10 3.32 -2.13
C VAL A 9 16.48 2.26 -3.18
N VAL A 10 17.54 2.51 -3.95
CA VAL A 10 18.02 1.55 -4.96
C VAL A 10 18.43 0.21 -4.32
N GLY A 11 19.02 0.24 -3.13
CA GLY A 11 19.34 -0.97 -2.37
C GLY A 11 18.11 -1.80 -2.00
N GLU A 12 17.02 -1.13 -1.59
CA GLU A 12 15.79 -1.76 -1.12
C GLU A 12 15.05 -2.57 -2.20
N PHE A 13 15.18 -2.20 -3.48
CA PHE A 13 14.49 -2.87 -4.59
C PHE A 13 15.39 -3.79 -5.43
N ARG A 14 16.72 -3.74 -5.26
CA ARG A 14 17.69 -4.44 -6.10
C ARG A 14 17.37 -5.93 -6.34
N GLU A 15 17.06 -6.67 -5.27
CA GLU A 15 16.76 -8.10 -5.38
C GLU A 15 15.49 -8.35 -6.22
N LEU A 16 14.43 -7.58 -5.97
CA LEU A 16 13.18 -7.67 -6.71
C LEU A 16 13.38 -7.30 -8.19
N ASP A 17 14.17 -6.27 -8.46
CA ASP A 17 14.47 -5.82 -9.83
C ASP A 17 15.28 -6.88 -10.60
N LEU A 18 16.16 -7.62 -9.93
CA LEU A 18 16.91 -8.72 -10.55
C LEU A 18 15.99 -9.88 -10.92
N ILE A 19 15.10 -10.29 -10.01
CA ILE A 19 14.10 -11.33 -10.28
C ILE A 19 13.14 -10.88 -11.39
N PHE A 20 12.73 -9.61 -11.37
CA PHE A 20 11.87 -9.05 -12.41
C PHE A 20 12.56 -9.09 -13.78
N LYS A 21 13.83 -8.70 -13.86
CA LYS A 21 14.62 -8.73 -15.11
C LYS A 21 14.82 -10.15 -15.65
N SER A 22 14.89 -11.16 -14.79
CA SER A 22 14.99 -12.56 -15.24
C SER A 22 13.68 -13.10 -15.82
N GLY A 23 12.55 -12.38 -15.64
CA GLY A 23 11.22 -12.79 -16.10
C GLY A 23 10.64 -13.98 -15.35
N SER A 24 11.28 -14.42 -14.26
CA SER A 24 10.87 -15.55 -13.43
C SER A 24 9.97 -15.08 -12.29
N ASP A 25 9.00 -15.91 -11.89
CA ASP A 25 8.18 -15.72 -10.70
C ASP A 25 7.58 -14.30 -10.54
N LEU A 26 6.94 -13.78 -11.60
CA LEU A 26 6.33 -12.44 -11.60
C LEU A 26 5.32 -12.21 -10.47
N ASP A 27 4.72 -13.28 -9.94
CA ASP A 27 3.83 -13.20 -8.77
C ASP A 27 4.58 -12.98 -7.45
N VAL A 28 5.82 -13.49 -7.33
CA VAL A 28 6.70 -13.19 -6.20
C VAL A 28 7.13 -11.73 -6.25
N VAL A 29 7.49 -11.24 -7.44
CA VAL A 29 7.83 -9.83 -7.69
C VAL A 29 6.66 -8.91 -7.35
N GLU A 30 5.44 -9.24 -7.79
CA GLU A 30 4.24 -8.47 -7.47
C GLU A 30 4.02 -8.35 -5.96
N ARG A 31 4.07 -9.49 -5.25
CA ARG A 31 3.97 -9.49 -3.79
C ARG A 31 5.12 -8.72 -3.14
N GLY A 32 6.31 -8.75 -3.73
CA GLY A 32 7.50 -8.02 -3.28
C GLY A 32 7.31 -6.51 -3.33
N TYR A 33 6.98 -5.96 -4.51
CA TYR A 33 6.72 -4.53 -4.65
C TYR A 33 5.53 -4.08 -3.81
N ALA A 34 4.46 -4.87 -3.73
CA ALA A 34 3.31 -4.55 -2.88
C ALA A 34 3.67 -4.47 -1.38
N ARG A 35 4.57 -5.35 -0.90
CA ARG A 35 5.10 -5.25 0.48
C ARG A 35 5.96 -4.00 0.66
N LYS A 36 6.78 -3.64 -0.33
CA LYS A 36 7.60 -2.42 -0.30
C LYS A 36 6.73 -1.17 -0.30
N LEU A 37 5.62 -1.18 -1.04
CA LEU A 37 4.60 -0.12 -1.01
C LEU A 37 4.03 0.08 0.40
N VAL A 38 3.56 -1.00 1.04
CA VAL A 38 3.07 -0.93 2.44
C VAL A 38 4.17 -0.46 3.39
N HIS A 39 5.40 -0.90 3.19
CA HIS A 39 6.53 -0.44 3.99
C HIS A 39 6.79 1.06 3.84
N ALA A 40 6.80 1.56 2.61
CA ALA A 40 6.98 2.97 2.30
C ALA A 40 5.88 3.83 2.94
N ILE A 41 4.62 3.46 2.74
CA ILE A 41 3.47 4.12 3.35
C ILE A 41 3.59 4.11 4.88
N SER A 42 3.94 2.96 5.47
CA SER A 42 4.07 2.83 6.93
C SER A 42 5.22 3.66 7.53
N THR A 43 6.20 4.04 6.71
CA THR A 43 7.33 4.89 7.11
C THR A 43 7.19 6.33 6.64
N GLN A 44 6.10 6.66 5.94
CA GLN A 44 5.86 7.96 5.30
C GLN A 44 7.04 8.38 4.39
N ASN A 45 7.62 7.39 3.70
CA ASN A 45 8.71 7.64 2.76
C ASN A 45 8.15 7.71 1.33
N GLU A 46 7.89 8.93 0.87
CA GLU A 46 7.31 9.21 -0.44
C GLU A 46 8.19 8.69 -1.60
N VAL A 47 9.52 8.74 -1.44
CA VAL A 47 10.45 8.26 -2.48
C VAL A 47 10.34 6.74 -2.66
N LEU A 48 10.30 5.99 -1.54
CA LEU A 48 10.08 4.54 -1.58
C LEU A 48 8.67 4.20 -2.09
N GLU A 49 7.67 5.03 -1.77
CA GLU A 49 6.29 4.83 -2.22
C GLU A 49 6.21 4.98 -3.74
N CYS A 50 6.85 6.01 -4.28
CA CYS A 50 6.97 6.23 -5.71
C CYS A 50 7.70 5.08 -6.41
N GLU A 51 8.86 4.63 -5.91
CA GLU A 51 9.57 3.54 -6.57
C GLU A 51 8.78 2.22 -6.51
N ALA A 52 8.04 1.95 -5.42
CA ALA A 52 7.17 0.78 -5.33
C ALA A 52 5.99 0.83 -6.32
N LEU A 53 5.31 1.98 -6.42
CA LEU A 53 4.21 2.19 -7.36
C LEU A 53 4.68 2.08 -8.82
N LYS A 54 5.84 2.67 -9.13
CA LYS A 54 6.49 2.56 -10.44
C LYS A 54 6.87 1.13 -10.78
N GLY A 55 7.47 0.40 -9.84
CA GLY A 55 7.80 -1.02 -10.00
C GLY A 55 6.57 -1.89 -10.25
N LEU A 56 5.47 -1.66 -9.53
CA LEU A 56 4.18 -2.33 -9.77
C LEU A 56 3.63 -2.00 -11.17
N GLY A 57 3.66 -0.73 -11.57
CA GLY A 57 3.23 -0.30 -12.90
C GLY A 57 4.03 -0.96 -14.02
N ASP A 58 5.37 -0.99 -13.90
CA ASP A 58 6.26 -1.63 -14.87
C ASP A 58 6.04 -3.15 -14.93
N LEU A 59 5.84 -3.79 -13.77
CA LEU A 59 5.52 -5.20 -13.68
C LEU A 59 4.19 -5.54 -14.35
N TYR A 60 3.13 -4.76 -14.12
CA TYR A 60 1.85 -4.97 -14.77
C TYR A 60 1.94 -4.74 -16.27
N LEU A 61 2.71 -3.75 -16.72
CA LEU A 61 2.97 -3.55 -18.14
C LEU A 61 3.69 -4.75 -18.77
N HIS A 62 4.62 -5.36 -18.05
CA HIS A 62 5.30 -6.57 -18.48
C HIS A 62 4.36 -7.77 -18.53
N LYS A 63 3.54 -7.98 -17.47
CA LYS A 63 2.50 -9.01 -17.43
C LYS A 63 1.49 -8.85 -18.57
N ALA A 64 1.14 -7.62 -18.96
CA ALA A 64 0.24 -7.36 -20.10
C ALA A 64 0.82 -7.85 -21.43
N LYS A 65 2.14 -7.80 -21.62
CA LYS A 65 2.79 -8.28 -22.83
C LYS A 65 2.77 -9.80 -22.95
N MET A 66 2.84 -10.50 -21.82
CA MET A 66 2.95 -11.97 -21.76
C MET A 66 1.60 -12.69 -21.64
N ASN A 67 0.56 -12.05 -21.10
CA ASN A 67 -0.71 -12.70 -20.81
C ASN A 67 -1.74 -12.60 -21.94
N LYS A 68 -2.73 -13.50 -21.92
CA LYS A 68 -3.92 -13.43 -22.79
C LYS A 68 -4.87 -12.28 -22.41
N HIS A 69 -4.98 -11.97 -21.12
CA HIS A 69 -5.83 -10.90 -20.57
C HIS A 69 -5.11 -9.55 -20.53
N LYS A 70 -4.70 -9.03 -21.69
CA LYS A 70 -3.84 -7.84 -21.79
C LYS A 70 -4.47 -6.58 -21.20
N ALA A 71 -5.78 -6.40 -21.42
CA ALA A 71 -6.50 -5.19 -21.03
C ALA A 71 -6.50 -4.94 -19.50
N GLU A 72 -6.70 -5.98 -18.69
CA GLU A 72 -6.72 -5.87 -17.24
C GLU A 72 -5.37 -5.38 -16.70
N TYR A 73 -4.27 -5.94 -17.21
CA TYR A 73 -2.93 -5.57 -16.76
C TYR A 73 -2.52 -4.17 -17.24
N PHE A 74 -2.93 -3.74 -18.43
CA PHE A 74 -2.73 -2.35 -18.85
C PHE A 74 -3.52 -1.38 -17.96
N HIS A 75 -4.77 -1.70 -17.60
CA HIS A 75 -5.55 -0.89 -16.66
C HIS A 75 -4.86 -0.79 -15.29
N LYS A 76 -4.40 -1.91 -14.73
CA LYS A 76 -3.62 -1.92 -13.48
C LYS A 76 -2.37 -1.04 -13.58
N ALA A 77 -1.63 -1.12 -14.70
CA ALA A 77 -0.46 -0.28 -14.93
C ALA A 77 -0.82 1.21 -14.97
N CYS A 78 -1.88 1.60 -15.69
CA CYS A 78 -2.38 2.97 -15.71
C CYS A 78 -2.71 3.47 -14.30
N SER A 79 -3.47 2.69 -13.51
CA SER A 79 -3.85 3.10 -12.15
C SER A 79 -2.64 3.34 -11.24
N MET A 80 -1.61 2.48 -11.30
CA MET A 80 -0.36 2.68 -10.54
C MET A 80 0.35 3.97 -10.95
N TYR A 81 0.43 4.23 -12.26
CA TYR A 81 1.06 5.45 -12.78
C TYR A 81 0.24 6.71 -12.50
N MET A 82 -1.08 6.64 -12.49
CA MET A 82 -1.93 7.77 -12.12
C MET A 82 -1.74 8.16 -10.65
N GLU A 83 -1.60 7.18 -9.76
CA GLU A 83 -1.32 7.47 -8.34
C GLU A 83 0.07 8.06 -8.14
N LEU A 84 1.08 7.71 -8.96
CA LEU A 84 2.39 8.41 -8.95
C LEU A 84 2.30 9.90 -9.25
N LEU A 85 1.41 10.31 -10.16
CA LEU A 85 1.27 11.72 -10.56
C LEU A 85 0.86 12.61 -9.39
N ARG A 86 0.30 12.03 -8.32
CA ARG A 86 -0.05 12.75 -7.08
C ARG A 86 1.18 13.19 -6.28
N TYR A 87 2.29 12.46 -6.38
CA TYR A 87 3.50 12.71 -5.61
C TYR A 87 4.56 13.51 -6.38
N TYR A 88 4.59 13.36 -7.71
CA TYR A 88 5.57 14.08 -8.52
C TYR A 88 5.28 15.57 -8.52
N THR A 89 6.32 16.37 -8.28
CA THR A 89 6.27 17.83 -8.32
C THR A 89 6.98 18.36 -9.57
N SER A 90 8.05 17.71 -10.01
CA SER A 90 8.78 18.03 -11.25
C SER A 90 7.94 17.74 -12.50
N ILE A 91 8.10 18.61 -13.50
CA ILE A 91 7.43 18.49 -14.80
C ILE A 91 8.01 17.31 -15.58
N GLU A 92 9.33 17.10 -15.50
CA GLU A 92 10.05 16.03 -16.19
C GLU A 92 9.60 14.65 -15.70
N GLU A 93 9.50 14.47 -14.38
CA GLU A 93 9.03 13.21 -13.78
C GLU A 93 7.57 12.92 -14.18
N LYS A 94 6.71 13.95 -14.18
CA LYS A 94 5.32 13.84 -14.67
C LYS A 94 5.27 13.45 -16.14
N GLN A 95 6.11 14.04 -17.00
CA GLN A 95 6.13 13.72 -18.43
C GLN A 95 6.52 12.26 -18.70
N VAL A 96 7.51 11.73 -17.96
CA VAL A 96 7.92 10.32 -18.08
C VAL A 96 6.77 9.39 -17.74
N VAL A 97 6.07 9.65 -16.64
CA VAL A 97 4.93 8.82 -16.21
C VAL A 97 3.74 8.98 -17.17
N GLN A 98 3.44 10.20 -17.62
CA GLN A 98 2.41 10.44 -18.63
C GLN A 98 2.71 9.71 -19.95
N HIS A 99 3.97 9.63 -20.38
CA HIS A 99 4.33 8.84 -21.55
C HIS A 99 4.02 7.35 -21.36
N ARG A 100 4.29 6.80 -20.16
CA ARG A 100 3.96 5.41 -19.81
C ARG A 100 2.45 5.16 -19.75
N ILE A 101 1.68 6.11 -19.21
CA ILE A 101 0.21 6.07 -19.20
C ILE A 101 -0.32 6.05 -20.64
N ARG A 102 0.09 7.01 -21.47
CA ARG A 102 -0.33 7.08 -22.89
C ARG A 102 0.00 5.80 -23.66
N TYR A 103 1.16 5.19 -23.39
CA TYR A 103 1.51 3.90 -23.97
C TYR A 103 0.51 2.80 -23.57
N ALA A 104 0.20 2.69 -22.28
CA ALA A 104 -0.73 1.69 -21.77
C ALA A 104 -2.18 1.92 -22.29
N GLU A 105 -2.65 3.16 -22.33
CA GLU A 105 -3.96 3.55 -22.90
C GLU A 105 -4.06 3.23 -24.40
N LYS A 106 -3.01 3.52 -25.17
CA LYS A 106 -2.97 3.19 -26.60
C LYS A 106 -3.07 1.68 -26.83
N CYS A 107 -2.50 0.87 -25.94
CA CYS A 107 -2.57 -0.59 -26.04
C CYS A 107 -3.94 -1.18 -25.66
N THR A 108 -4.78 -0.46 -24.92
CA THR A 108 -6.14 -0.91 -24.55
C THR A 108 -7.23 -0.42 -25.49
N LYS A 109 -6.94 0.52 -26.39
CA LYS A 109 -7.94 1.27 -27.19
C LYS A 109 -8.98 1.99 -26.31
N LEU A 110 -8.72 2.15 -25.01
CA LEU A 110 -9.57 2.93 -24.10
C LEU A 110 -9.00 4.35 -24.05
N VAL A 111 -9.67 5.28 -24.74
CA VAL A 111 -9.61 6.68 -24.36
C VAL A 111 -10.28 6.75 -22.99
N HIS A 112 -9.57 7.21 -21.95
CA HIS A 112 -10.24 7.65 -20.74
C HIS A 112 -10.94 8.97 -21.09
N ASP A 113 -12.08 8.88 -21.75
CA ASP A 113 -13.02 9.98 -21.72
C ASP A 113 -13.50 10.12 -20.28
N GLN A 114 -13.71 11.37 -19.93
CA GLN A 114 -13.94 11.92 -18.61
C GLN A 114 -15.27 11.45 -17.97
N GLU A 115 -15.44 10.13 -17.81
CA GLU A 115 -16.65 9.50 -17.25
C GLU A 115 -16.38 8.67 -16.00
N VAL A 116 -15.12 8.32 -15.69
CA VAL A 116 -14.77 7.61 -14.44
C VAL A 116 -14.99 8.48 -13.19
N LEU A 117 -14.95 9.81 -13.33
CA LEU A 117 -15.35 10.74 -12.26
C LEU A 117 -16.87 10.77 -12.01
N LYS A 118 -17.71 10.33 -12.95
CA LYS A 118 -19.18 10.40 -12.85
C LYS A 118 -19.81 9.13 -12.26
N ALA A 119 -19.15 7.99 -12.33
CA ALA A 119 -19.62 6.75 -11.68
C ALA A 119 -19.40 6.75 -10.15
N CYS A 120 -18.62 7.70 -9.61
CA CYS A 120 -18.28 7.78 -8.19
C CYS A 120 -19.43 8.30 -7.29
N VAL A 121 -20.56 8.74 -7.84
CA VAL A 121 -21.60 9.43 -7.07
C VAL A 121 -22.82 8.56 -6.72
N THR A 122 -23.03 7.39 -7.33
CA THR A 122 -24.34 6.71 -7.25
C THR A 122 -24.43 5.44 -6.41
N ASN A 123 -23.41 5.06 -5.61
CA ASN A 123 -23.49 3.77 -4.89
C ASN A 123 -22.88 3.72 -3.48
N THR A 124 -22.97 4.81 -2.72
CA THR A 124 -22.43 4.89 -1.35
C THR A 124 -22.88 3.76 -0.42
N GLY A 125 -24.13 3.27 -0.53
CA GLY A 125 -24.65 2.15 0.29
C GLY A 125 -24.07 0.78 -0.07
N ASN A 126 -23.99 0.46 -1.36
CA ASN A 126 -23.46 -0.83 -1.83
C ASN A 126 -21.93 -0.94 -1.62
N THR A 127 -21.22 0.19 -1.65
CA THR A 127 -19.78 0.24 -1.42
C THR A 127 -19.41 -0.11 0.04
N ILE A 128 -20.22 0.26 1.05
CA ILE A 128 -19.92 -0.08 2.45
C ILE A 128 -19.94 -1.58 2.68
N LEU A 129 -21.02 -2.22 2.22
CA LEU A 129 -21.20 -3.66 2.39
C LEU A 129 -20.11 -4.43 1.65
N ALA A 130 -19.78 -4.03 0.41
CA ALA A 130 -18.71 -4.64 -0.37
C ALA A 130 -17.32 -4.51 0.28
N VAL A 131 -17.00 -3.34 0.87
CA VAL A 131 -15.74 -3.15 1.61
C VAL A 131 -15.71 -4.03 2.86
N SER A 132 -16.82 -4.08 3.60
CA SER A 132 -16.92 -4.90 4.81
C SER A 132 -16.78 -6.40 4.49
N THR A 133 -17.46 -6.89 3.44
CA THR A 133 -17.39 -8.31 3.04
C THR A 133 -15.98 -8.70 2.59
N THR A 134 -15.33 -7.88 1.76
CA THR A 134 -13.97 -8.16 1.28
C THR A 134 -12.95 -8.23 2.42
N LEU A 135 -12.99 -7.30 3.38
CA LEU A 135 -12.08 -7.30 4.52
C LEU A 135 -12.40 -8.43 5.52
N HIS A 136 -13.68 -8.74 5.72
CA HIS A 136 -14.10 -9.88 6.54
C HIS A 136 -13.61 -11.21 5.94
N GLU A 137 -13.66 -11.37 4.61
CA GLU A 137 -13.11 -12.55 3.94
C GLU A 137 -11.60 -12.69 4.14
N VAL A 138 -10.85 -11.60 4.04
CA VAL A 138 -9.40 -11.61 4.32
C VAL A 138 -9.14 -12.10 5.74
N LYS A 139 -9.91 -11.58 6.71
CA LYS A 139 -9.82 -11.99 8.12
C LYS A 139 -10.24 -13.45 8.35
N LYS A 140 -11.23 -13.96 7.61
CA LYS A 140 -11.67 -15.36 7.70
C LYS A 140 -10.63 -16.32 7.10
N LYS A 141 -10.09 -15.99 5.93
CA LYS A 141 -9.10 -16.80 5.20
C LYS A 141 -7.79 -16.97 5.99
N SER A 142 -7.43 -16.01 6.84
CA SER A 142 -6.25 -16.14 7.71
C SER A 142 -6.46 -17.03 8.93
N LYS A 143 -7.64 -16.99 9.57
CA LYS A 143 -7.98 -17.86 10.70
C LYS A 143 -7.92 -19.35 10.34
N PHE A 144 -8.27 -19.70 9.09
CA PHE A 144 -8.23 -21.07 8.59
C PHE A 144 -6.82 -21.61 8.32
N LYS A 145 -5.80 -20.76 8.22
CA LYS A 145 -4.45 -21.18 7.81
C LYS A 145 -3.47 -21.40 8.97
N GLY A 146 -3.79 -21.03 10.22
CA GLY A 146 -2.92 -21.29 11.39
C GLY A 146 -1.53 -20.61 11.41
N TYR A 147 -1.05 -20.07 10.29
CA TYR A 147 0.27 -19.47 10.13
C TYR A 147 0.31 -17.98 10.52
N GLY A 148 0.50 -17.63 11.79
CA GLY A 148 0.97 -16.30 12.23
C GLY A 148 0.30 -15.03 11.64
N THR A 149 0.93 -13.87 11.80
CA THR A 149 0.42 -12.56 11.31
C THR A 149 0.70 -12.30 9.83
N MET A 150 1.59 -13.07 9.20
CA MET A 150 2.04 -12.86 7.81
C MET A 150 0.93 -13.00 6.74
N PRO A 151 0.01 -13.99 6.79
CA PRO A 151 -1.08 -14.11 5.81
C PRO A 151 -2.09 -12.97 5.90
N LEU A 152 -2.30 -12.40 7.09
CA LEU A 152 -3.16 -11.22 7.28
C LEU A 152 -2.54 -9.98 6.62
N VAL A 153 -1.25 -9.74 6.87
CA VAL A 153 -0.53 -8.62 6.23
C VAL A 153 -0.61 -8.77 4.71
N GLN A 154 -0.34 -9.95 4.16
CA GLN A 154 -0.42 -10.17 2.71
C GLN A 154 -1.85 -9.98 2.18
N GLY A 155 -2.87 -10.47 2.88
CA GLY A 155 -4.26 -10.32 2.47
C GLY A 155 -4.68 -8.85 2.39
N TYR A 156 -4.42 -8.06 3.43
CA TYR A 156 -4.74 -6.64 3.43
C TYR A 156 -3.85 -5.83 2.48
N THR A 157 -2.59 -6.26 2.25
CA THR A 157 -1.73 -5.67 1.21
C THR A 157 -2.34 -5.83 -0.17
N ASN A 158 -2.87 -7.03 -0.48
CA ASN A 158 -3.56 -7.27 -1.75
C ASN A 158 -4.83 -6.44 -1.87
N SER A 159 -5.60 -6.30 -0.78
CA SER A 159 -6.78 -5.41 -0.75
C SER A 159 -6.42 -3.95 -0.99
N LEU A 160 -5.29 -3.48 -0.44
CA LEU A 160 -4.80 -2.12 -0.67
C LEU A 160 -4.43 -1.91 -2.15
N VAL A 161 -3.61 -2.80 -2.73
CA VAL A 161 -3.24 -2.69 -4.15
C VAL A 161 -4.49 -2.74 -5.04
N LYS A 162 -5.44 -3.61 -4.74
CA LYS A 162 -6.73 -3.67 -5.46
C LYS A 162 -7.49 -2.36 -5.36
N ALA A 163 -7.57 -1.75 -4.17
CA ALA A 163 -8.24 -0.48 -3.97
C ALA A 163 -7.63 0.65 -4.80
N ILE A 164 -6.29 0.70 -4.87
CA ILE A 164 -5.53 1.65 -5.69
C ILE A 164 -5.84 1.45 -7.17
N VAL A 165 -5.86 0.19 -7.64
CA VAL A 165 -6.23 -0.14 -9.04
C VAL A 165 -7.63 0.35 -9.38
N GLU A 166 -8.61 0.08 -8.50
CA GLU A 166 -10.02 0.40 -8.70
C GLU A 166 -10.37 1.87 -8.41
N GLY A 167 -9.43 2.68 -7.90
CA GLY A 167 -9.71 4.03 -7.42
C GLY A 167 -10.67 4.07 -6.22
N ASN A 168 -10.84 2.94 -5.51
CA ASN A 168 -11.81 2.81 -4.42
C ASN A 168 -11.23 3.37 -3.11
N LYS A 169 -11.42 4.67 -2.88
CA LYS A 169 -10.87 5.37 -1.70
C LYS A 169 -11.35 4.79 -0.37
N ARG A 170 -12.59 4.31 -0.29
CA ARG A 170 -13.09 3.69 0.95
C ARG A 170 -12.37 2.38 1.27
N LEU A 171 -12.17 1.52 0.27
CA LEU A 171 -11.42 0.27 0.44
C LEU A 171 -9.95 0.55 0.76
N GLU A 172 -9.37 1.60 0.16
CA GLU A 172 -7.99 2.03 0.42
C GLU A 172 -7.82 2.40 1.90
N ILE A 173 -8.67 3.28 2.43
CA ILE A 173 -8.66 3.72 3.84
C ILE A 173 -8.85 2.54 4.80
N GLU A 174 -9.85 1.69 4.56
CA GLU A 174 -10.12 0.55 5.45
C GLU A 174 -9.03 -0.53 5.37
N SER A 175 -8.37 -0.71 4.22
CA SER A 175 -7.21 -1.60 4.09
C SER A 175 -6.01 -1.06 4.90
N LEU A 176 -5.74 0.25 4.84
CA LEU A 176 -4.70 0.90 5.65
C LEU A 176 -4.99 0.80 7.15
N LYS A 177 -6.24 1.03 7.57
CA LYS A 177 -6.68 0.81 8.97
C LYS A 177 -6.45 -0.62 9.42
N SER A 178 -6.86 -1.59 8.59
CA SER A 178 -6.71 -3.02 8.91
C SER A 178 -5.23 -3.44 8.99
N LEU A 179 -4.37 -2.94 8.10
CA LEU A 179 -2.92 -3.14 8.20
C LEU A 179 -2.37 -2.52 9.48
N GLY A 180 -2.79 -1.30 9.82
CA GLY A 180 -2.42 -0.63 11.06
C GLY A 180 -2.77 -1.45 12.30
N ASP A 181 -3.98 -2.03 12.33
CA ASP A 181 -4.46 -2.89 13.42
C ASP A 181 -3.62 -4.18 13.53
N VAL A 182 -3.24 -4.80 12.41
CA VAL A 182 -2.37 -5.99 12.39
C VAL A 182 -0.97 -5.68 12.92
N TYR A 183 -0.38 -4.54 12.53
CA TYR A 183 0.93 -4.13 13.04
C TYR A 183 0.89 -3.69 14.51
N LEU A 184 -0.21 -3.07 14.95
CA LEU A 184 -0.43 -2.74 16.36
C LEU A 184 -0.41 -4.00 17.22
N GLU A 185 -1.18 -5.02 16.82
CA GLU A 185 -1.23 -6.28 17.55
C GLU A 185 0.10 -7.03 17.47
N LYS A 186 0.79 -7.01 16.32
CA LYS A 186 2.14 -7.55 16.20
C LYS A 186 3.11 -6.89 17.18
N GLY A 187 3.02 -5.57 17.36
CA GLY A 187 3.81 -4.82 18.34
C GLY A 187 3.54 -5.27 19.78
N ARG A 188 2.27 -5.51 20.12
CA ARG A 188 1.86 -5.97 21.47
C ARG A 188 2.34 -7.38 21.78
N VAL A 189 2.09 -8.32 20.87
CA VAL A 189 2.45 -9.74 21.05
C VAL A 189 3.96 -9.93 20.98
N GLY A 190 4.62 -9.31 20.00
CA GLY A 190 6.05 -9.48 19.75
C GLY A 190 6.95 -8.52 20.53
N LYS A 191 6.38 -7.56 21.27
CA LYS A 191 7.10 -6.42 21.87
C LYS A 191 7.97 -5.69 20.83
N ASP A 192 7.48 -5.56 19.60
CA ASP A 192 8.21 -4.97 18.48
C ASP A 192 7.91 -3.46 18.38
N GLU A 193 8.87 -2.63 18.81
CA GLU A 193 8.76 -1.17 18.77
C GLU A 193 8.61 -0.63 17.34
N THR A 194 9.20 -1.31 16.36
CA THR A 194 9.12 -0.91 14.95
C THR A 194 7.71 -1.17 14.41
N ALA A 195 7.03 -2.22 14.90
CA ALA A 195 5.66 -2.52 14.51
C ALA A 195 4.66 -1.45 14.96
N PHE A 196 4.84 -0.88 16.17
CA PHE A 196 4.03 0.26 16.61
C PHE A 196 4.23 1.49 15.73
N SER A 197 5.47 1.75 15.31
CA SER A 197 5.78 2.88 14.43
C SER A 197 5.14 2.70 13.05
N LYS A 198 5.20 1.49 12.49
CA LYS A 198 4.53 1.13 11.23
C LYS A 198 3.01 1.27 11.34
N SER A 199 2.43 0.83 12.45
CA SER A 199 0.99 0.99 12.73
C SER A 199 0.57 2.46 12.70
N ALA A 200 1.28 3.32 13.43
CA ALA A 200 1.01 4.76 13.44
C ALA A 200 1.15 5.40 12.06
N GLY A 201 2.18 5.02 11.28
CA GLY A 201 2.35 5.51 9.91
C GLY A 201 1.21 5.10 8.97
N LEU A 202 0.72 3.87 9.09
CA LEU A 202 -0.43 3.40 8.31
C LEU A 202 -1.73 4.13 8.67
N TYR A 203 -1.96 4.43 9.95
CA TYR A 203 -3.11 5.23 10.36
C TYR A 203 -3.01 6.69 9.89
N ARG A 204 -1.80 7.28 9.87
CA ARG A 204 -1.58 8.61 9.28
C ARG A 204 -1.89 8.62 7.79
N ALA A 205 -1.37 7.65 7.05
CA ALA A 205 -1.67 7.51 5.63
C ALA A 205 -3.18 7.35 5.36
N ALA A 206 -3.89 6.63 6.23
CA ALA A 206 -5.36 6.52 6.17
C ALA A 206 -6.05 7.86 6.49
N LEU A 207 -5.54 8.61 7.46
CA LEU A 207 -6.05 9.93 7.85
C LEU A 207 -5.92 10.94 6.71
N ASP A 208 -4.78 10.95 6.04
CA ASP A 208 -4.49 11.87 4.91
C ASP A 208 -5.42 11.62 3.72
N ARG A 209 -5.89 10.38 3.57
CA ARG A 209 -6.82 9.95 2.51
C ARG A 209 -8.30 10.02 2.92
N CYS A 210 -8.60 10.34 4.18
CA CYS A 210 -9.97 10.33 4.72
C CYS A 210 -10.60 11.73 4.68
N GLU A 211 -11.75 11.83 4.02
CA GLU A 211 -12.54 13.07 3.90
C GLU A 211 -13.63 13.18 4.99
N ASP A 212 -14.04 12.07 5.59
CA ASP A 212 -15.09 11.98 6.59
C ASP A 212 -14.62 12.46 7.98
N SER A 213 -15.32 13.44 8.58
CA SER A 213 -14.89 14.07 9.84
C SER A 213 -14.80 13.07 11.01
N ASP A 214 -15.78 12.18 11.11
CA ASP A 214 -15.90 11.22 12.21
C ASP A 214 -14.84 10.11 12.07
N GLY A 215 -14.64 9.63 10.84
CA GLY A 215 -13.55 8.73 10.48
C GLY A 215 -12.18 9.31 10.79
N ARG A 216 -11.96 10.61 10.50
CA ARG A 216 -10.70 11.31 10.83
C ARG A 216 -10.47 11.40 12.33
N GLU A 217 -11.48 11.68 13.14
CA GLU A 217 -11.33 11.70 14.61
C GLU A 217 -10.98 10.31 15.16
N THR A 218 -11.65 9.27 14.65
CA THR A 218 -11.33 7.88 15.01
C THR A 218 -9.88 7.54 14.68
N LEU A 219 -9.37 7.99 13.52
CA LEU A 219 -7.99 7.78 13.11
C LEU A 219 -6.99 8.53 14.00
N ARG A 220 -7.29 9.77 14.39
CA ARG A 220 -6.47 10.53 15.36
C ARG A 220 -6.36 9.78 16.70
N HIS A 221 -7.46 9.24 17.20
CA HIS A 221 -7.44 8.42 18.41
C HIS A 221 -6.59 7.15 18.25
N ARG A 222 -6.67 6.45 17.11
CA ARG A 222 -5.85 5.27 16.82
C ARG A 222 -4.36 5.60 16.75
N ILE A 223 -3.98 6.70 16.11
CA ILE A 223 -2.58 7.17 16.05
C ILE A 223 -2.06 7.43 17.45
N LYS A 224 -2.77 8.26 18.23
CA LYS A 224 -2.39 8.60 19.61
C LYS A 224 -2.29 7.36 20.50
N TYR A 225 -3.18 6.39 20.32
CA TYR A 225 -3.14 5.13 21.04
C TYR A 225 -1.89 4.31 20.69
N ALA A 226 -1.59 4.12 19.40
CA ALA A 226 -0.42 3.37 18.96
C ALA A 226 0.89 3.97 19.50
N GLU A 227 1.01 5.29 19.50
CA GLU A 227 2.17 6.00 20.07
C GLU A 227 2.26 5.88 21.58
N LYS A 228 1.12 5.97 22.28
CA LYS A 228 1.07 5.80 23.74
C LYS A 228 1.52 4.40 24.15
N VAL A 229 1.02 3.37 23.47
CA VAL A 229 1.40 1.98 23.75
C VAL A 229 2.90 1.77 23.46
N LYS A 230 3.41 2.30 22.35
CA LYS A 230 4.85 2.29 22.05
C LYS A 230 5.68 2.86 23.19
N GLU A 231 5.31 4.04 23.70
CA GLU A 231 6.05 4.70 24.77
C GLU A 231 5.96 3.93 26.10
N GLN A 232 4.81 3.35 26.41
CA GLN A 232 4.64 2.50 27.59
C GLN A 232 5.55 1.26 27.53
N GLU A 233 5.53 0.53 26.42
CA GLU A 233 6.39 -0.65 26.21
C GLU A 233 7.89 -0.30 26.27
N ARG A 234 8.27 0.86 25.71
CA ARG A 234 9.65 1.37 25.78
C ARG A 234 10.08 1.65 27.22
N LYS A 235 9.21 2.25 28.04
CA LYS A 235 9.47 2.49 29.47
C LYS A 235 9.58 1.18 30.25
N VAL A 236 8.66 0.25 30.04
CA VAL A 236 8.69 -1.08 30.68
C VAL A 236 10.00 -1.80 30.37
N ARG A 237 10.43 -1.80 29.10
CA ARG A 237 11.72 -2.40 28.70
C ARG A 237 12.91 -1.77 29.41
N LYS A 238 12.93 -0.44 29.53
CA LYS A 238 13.99 0.28 30.26
C LYS A 238 14.00 -0.10 31.73
N CYS A 239 12.86 -0.09 32.41
CA CYS A 239 12.78 -0.49 33.82
C CYS A 239 13.28 -1.93 34.03
N LEU A 240 12.90 -2.86 33.14
CA LEU A 240 13.38 -4.24 33.18
C LEU A 240 14.90 -4.34 33.02
N SER A 241 15.51 -3.55 32.12
CA SER A 241 16.96 -3.53 31.95
C SER A 241 17.73 -2.97 33.16
N PHE A 242 17.12 -2.07 33.94
CA PHE A 242 17.72 -1.54 35.17
C PHE A 242 17.55 -2.48 36.37
N SER A 243 16.58 -3.39 36.36
CA SER A 243 16.36 -4.38 37.43
C SER A 243 17.18 -5.66 37.30
N THR A 244 18.01 -5.79 36.25
CA THR A 244 18.88 -6.97 36.00
C THR A 244 20.36 -6.67 36.21
N ILE A 245 20.70 -5.50 36.76
CA ILE A 245 22.04 -5.07 37.20
C ILE A 245 21.98 -4.92 38.71
#